data_AF-A0A2K8XP84-F1
#
_entry.id   AF-A0A2K8XP84-F1
#
_cell.length_a   1.000
_cell.length_b   1.000
_cell.length_c   1.000
_cell.angle_alpha   90.00
_cell.angle_beta   90.00
_cell.angle_gamma   90.00
#
_symmetry.space_group_name_H-M   'P 1'
#
loop_
_entity.id
_entity.type
_entity.pdbx_description
1 polymer ?
#
loop_
_entity_poly.entity_id
_entity_poly.type
_entity_poly.pdbx_seq_one_letter_code
_entity_poly.pdbx_strand_id
1 'polypeptide(L)'
;MKGWNNIRKVILLLLAISCSLNNKTIINADFEKLLENYIENNPIPKYLESNEEGKFAIPSYHLYFGKKESDSIIQIKLLPFLVGFNPLNSKIDNEGEEIITEENPDGYFVFREKLIVVFDKNNYGINIIDGNKLIKKIPDSLKWDFNKHNNHIRSKSNYYNISKQKIEIIE
;
A
#
# COMPACT_ATOMS: atom_id res chain seq x y z
N MET A 1 -42.58 33.83 -13.14
CA MET A 1 -41.89 32.70 -12.45
C MET A 1 -41.34 31.64 -13.44
N LYS A 2 -40.55 32.02 -14.46
CA LYS A 2 -39.93 31.05 -15.41
C LYS A 2 -38.41 30.92 -15.28
N GLY A 3 -37.72 31.91 -14.69
CA GLY A 3 -36.25 31.92 -14.55
C GLY A 3 -35.70 31.02 -13.44
N TRP A 4 -36.43 30.82 -12.34
CA TRP A 4 -35.93 30.06 -11.19
C TRP A 4 -35.72 28.57 -11.50
N ASN A 5 -36.59 27.99 -12.34
CA ASN A 5 -36.48 26.58 -12.75
C ASN A 5 -35.27 26.33 -13.66
N ASN A 6 -34.87 27.30 -14.47
CA ASN A 6 -33.70 27.16 -15.35
C ASN A 6 -32.39 27.30 -14.54
N ILE A 7 -32.34 28.21 -13.58
CA ILE A 7 -31.17 28.37 -12.69
C ILE A 7 -30.95 27.13 -11.83
N ARG A 8 -32.02 26.52 -11.27
CA ARG A 8 -31.91 25.25 -10.53
C ARG A 8 -31.39 24.10 -11.40
N LYS A 9 -31.84 23.99 -12.65
CA LYS A 9 -31.36 22.95 -13.58
C LYS A 9 -29.88 23.14 -13.94
N VAL A 10 -29.42 24.37 -14.15
CA VAL A 10 -28.01 24.67 -14.44
C VAL A 10 -27.11 24.38 -13.23
N ILE A 11 -27.55 24.70 -12.01
CA ILE A 11 -26.81 24.38 -10.78
C ILE A 11 -26.73 22.87 -10.55
N LEU A 12 -27.81 22.13 -10.78
CA LEU A 12 -27.83 20.66 -10.70
C LEU A 12 -26.93 20.01 -11.76
N LEU A 13 -26.87 20.57 -12.98
CA LEU A 13 -25.97 20.10 -14.04
C LEU A 13 -24.49 20.37 -13.69
N LEU A 14 -24.17 21.55 -13.15
CA LEU A 14 -22.82 21.90 -12.70
C LEU A 14 -22.36 21.04 -11.50
N LEU A 15 -23.27 20.71 -10.57
CA LEU A 15 -23.00 19.78 -9.47
C LEU A 15 -22.79 18.34 -9.96
N ALA A 16 -23.56 17.89 -10.96
CA ALA A 16 -23.37 16.57 -11.55
C ALA A 16 -22.02 16.44 -12.30
N ILE A 17 -21.59 17.50 -12.99
CA ILE A 17 -20.28 17.54 -13.68
C ILE A 17 -19.12 17.65 -12.66
N SER A 18 -19.35 18.28 -11.50
CA SER A 18 -18.37 18.33 -10.40
C SER A 18 -18.15 16.96 -9.73
N CYS A 19 -19.13 16.05 -9.78
CA CYS A 19 -18.99 14.70 -9.23
C CYS A 19 -18.35 13.70 -10.20
N SER A 20 -18.14 14.05 -11.48
CA SER A 20 -17.54 13.16 -12.47
C SER A 20 -16.04 13.37 -12.68
N LEU A 21 -15.41 14.32 -11.98
CA LEU A 21 -13.96 14.53 -12.05
C LEU A 21 -13.27 13.90 -10.83
N ASN A 22 -12.53 12.81 -11.11
CA ASN A 22 -11.45 12.23 -10.29
C ASN A 22 -11.77 11.09 -9.32
N ASN A 23 -12.57 10.09 -9.72
CA ASN A 23 -12.21 8.71 -9.35
C ASN A 23 -11.00 8.28 -10.19
N LYS A 24 -9.87 8.98 -10.01
CA LYS A 24 -8.60 8.55 -10.57
C LYS A 24 -8.11 7.43 -9.66
N THR A 25 -8.07 6.21 -10.19
CA THR A 25 -7.58 5.03 -9.47
C THR A 25 -6.17 5.27 -8.93
N ILE A 26 -5.90 4.82 -7.71
CA ILE A 26 -4.56 4.92 -7.10
C ILE A 26 -3.65 3.79 -7.56
N ILE A 27 -4.24 2.64 -7.87
CA ILE A 27 -3.55 1.48 -8.44
C ILE A 27 -4.15 1.12 -9.80
N ASN A 28 -3.38 0.45 -10.66
CA ASN A 28 -3.89 -0.08 -11.92
C ASN A 28 -4.79 -1.32 -11.70
N ALA A 29 -5.62 -1.65 -12.70
CA ALA A 29 -6.63 -2.72 -12.58
C ALA A 29 -6.03 -4.13 -12.44
N ASP A 30 -4.86 -4.37 -13.06
CA ASP A 30 -4.20 -5.68 -12.99
C ASP A 30 -3.63 -5.93 -11.58
N PHE A 31 -3.03 -4.91 -10.99
CA PHE A 31 -2.51 -4.96 -9.63
C PHE A 31 -3.61 -4.96 -8.57
N GLU A 32 -4.74 -4.31 -8.84
CA GLU A 32 -5.90 -4.34 -7.96
C GLU A 32 -6.38 -5.77 -7.67
N LYS A 33 -6.56 -6.59 -8.72
CA LYS A 33 -6.96 -8.00 -8.57
C LYS A 33 -5.93 -8.82 -7.81
N LEU A 34 -4.65 -8.56 -8.07
CA LEU A 34 -3.56 -9.25 -7.39
C LEU A 34 -3.53 -8.91 -5.90
N LEU A 35 -3.69 -7.63 -5.55
CA LEU A 35 -3.72 -7.17 -4.18
C LEU A 35 -4.96 -7.74 -3.45
N GLU A 36 -6.12 -7.76 -4.10
CA GLU A 36 -7.33 -8.39 -3.59
C GLU A 36 -7.10 -9.87 -3.27
N ASN A 37 -6.58 -10.64 -4.23
CA ASN A 37 -6.24 -12.06 -4.04
C ASN A 37 -5.23 -12.26 -2.90
N TYR A 38 -4.21 -11.41 -2.78
CA TYR A 38 -3.23 -11.51 -1.69
C TYR A 38 -3.91 -11.31 -0.33
N ILE A 39 -4.74 -10.27 -0.19
CA ILE A 39 -5.43 -9.92 1.06
C ILE A 39 -6.43 -11.02 1.45
N GLU A 40 -7.17 -11.58 0.50
CA GLU A 40 -8.09 -12.69 0.75
C GLU A 40 -7.36 -13.93 1.29
N ASN A 41 -6.17 -14.24 0.77
CA ASN A 41 -5.36 -15.37 1.22
C ASN A 41 -4.54 -15.08 2.49
N ASN A 42 -4.35 -13.81 2.84
CA ASN A 42 -3.58 -13.35 3.99
C ASN A 42 -4.37 -12.30 4.80
N PRO A 43 -5.55 -12.65 5.34
CA PRO A 43 -6.36 -11.70 6.06
C PRO A 43 -5.69 -11.29 7.38
N ILE A 44 -5.96 -10.06 7.82
CA ILE A 44 -5.59 -9.64 9.18
C ILE A 44 -6.32 -10.56 10.18
N PRO A 45 -5.61 -11.24 11.08
CA PRO A 45 -6.25 -12.11 12.06
C PRO A 45 -7.22 -11.34 12.94
N LYS A 46 -8.41 -11.91 13.21
CA LYS A 46 -9.48 -11.26 14.00
C LYS A 46 -9.01 -10.72 15.36
N TYR A 47 -8.10 -11.43 16.02
CA TYR A 47 -7.55 -11.02 17.33
C TYR A 47 -6.71 -9.72 17.26
N LEU A 48 -6.36 -9.27 16.05
CA LEU A 48 -5.68 -8.00 15.79
C LEU A 48 -6.59 -6.96 15.12
N GLU A 49 -7.82 -7.32 14.79
CA GLU A 49 -8.81 -6.36 14.27
C GLU A 49 -9.39 -5.50 15.39
N SER A 50 -9.41 -5.99 16.64
CA SER A 50 -9.86 -5.22 17.81
C SER A 50 -8.69 -4.44 18.43
N ASN A 51 -8.59 -3.16 18.09
CA ASN A 51 -7.70 -2.23 18.80
C ASN A 51 -8.34 -1.84 20.14
N GLU A 52 -8.19 -2.68 21.15
CA GLU A 52 -8.49 -2.27 22.53
C GLU A 52 -7.59 -1.06 22.88
N GLU A 53 -8.18 0.13 22.90
CA GLU A 53 -7.64 1.35 23.49
C GLU A 53 -6.27 1.85 22.96
N GLY A 54 -5.88 1.48 21.73
CA GLY A 54 -4.61 1.95 21.14
C GLY A 54 -3.35 1.34 21.74
N LYS A 55 -3.49 0.25 22.52
CA LYS A 55 -2.37 -0.52 23.11
C LYS A 55 -1.63 -1.39 22.11
N PHE A 56 -2.09 -1.41 20.86
CA PHE A 56 -1.56 -2.24 19.79
C PHE A 56 -1.26 -1.37 18.56
N ALA A 57 -0.18 -1.69 17.87
CA ALA A 57 0.01 -1.18 16.52
C ALA A 57 -1.00 -1.85 15.58
N ILE A 58 -1.52 -1.08 14.63
CA ILE A 58 -2.48 -1.56 13.65
C ILE A 58 -1.71 -2.32 12.55
N PRO A 59 -2.03 -3.58 12.28
CA PRO A 59 -1.42 -4.31 11.18
C PRO A 59 -1.72 -3.64 9.84
N SER A 60 -0.76 -3.72 8.91
CA SER A 60 -0.93 -3.16 7.57
C SER A 60 -0.22 -4.00 6.53
N TYR A 61 -0.68 -3.90 5.28
CA TYR A 61 -0.03 -4.54 4.15
C TYR A 61 1.05 -3.61 3.62
N HIS A 62 2.25 -4.13 3.46
CA HIS A 62 3.39 -3.40 2.95
C HIS A 62 3.67 -3.81 1.52
N LEU A 63 3.83 -2.82 0.65
CA LEU A 63 4.22 -2.97 -0.74
C LEU A 63 5.62 -2.40 -0.92
N TYR A 64 6.59 -3.30 -1.10
CA TYR A 64 7.96 -2.93 -1.41
C TYR A 64 8.21 -3.08 -2.90
N PHE A 65 8.71 -2.03 -3.52
CA PHE A 65 9.11 -2.01 -4.91
C PHE A 65 10.62 -1.99 -4.99
N GLY A 66 11.17 -2.92 -5.76
CA GLY A 66 12.62 -3.10 -5.89
C GLY A 66 13.02 -3.59 -7.26
N LYS A 67 14.32 -3.82 -7.42
CA LYS A 67 14.87 -4.55 -8.55
C LYS A 67 15.60 -5.77 -8.07
N LYS A 68 15.39 -6.89 -8.76
CA LYS A 68 16.22 -8.07 -8.65
C LYS A 68 16.81 -8.32 -10.03
N GLU A 69 18.13 -8.18 -10.14
CA GLU A 69 18.83 -8.19 -11.43
C GLU A 69 18.24 -7.14 -12.40
N SER A 70 17.70 -7.58 -13.54
CA SER A 70 17.06 -6.70 -14.53
C SER A 70 15.56 -6.50 -14.32
N ASP A 71 14.95 -7.33 -13.47
CA ASP A 71 13.51 -7.33 -13.25
C ASP A 71 13.12 -6.38 -12.14
N SER A 72 12.03 -5.66 -12.36
CA SER A 72 11.37 -4.89 -11.31
C SER A 72 10.44 -5.84 -10.56
N ILE A 73 10.52 -5.83 -9.24
CA ILE A 73 9.83 -6.78 -8.36
C ILE A 73 8.97 -6.02 -7.35
N ILE A 74 7.80 -6.56 -7.05
CA ILE A 74 6.97 -6.16 -5.92
C ILE A 74 7.02 -7.26 -4.87
N GLN A 75 7.27 -6.88 -3.62
CA GLN A 75 7.01 -7.72 -2.47
C GLN A 75 5.77 -7.20 -1.74
N ILE A 76 4.83 -8.11 -1.46
CA ILE A 76 3.66 -7.84 -0.62
C ILE A 76 3.80 -8.62 0.67
N LYS A 77 3.64 -7.95 1.81
CA LYS A 77 3.71 -8.58 3.13
C LYS A 77 2.75 -7.93 4.12
N LEU A 78 1.93 -8.72 4.80
CA LEU A 78 1.20 -8.26 6.00
C LEU A 78 2.17 -8.14 7.17
N LEU A 79 2.21 -6.98 7.84
CA LEU A 79 3.05 -6.78 9.02
C LEU A 79 2.23 -6.30 10.21
N PRO A 80 2.60 -6.70 11.44
CA PRO A 80 1.90 -6.29 12.67
C PRO A 80 2.05 -4.80 13.00
N PHE A 81 3.07 -4.15 12.44
CA PHE A 81 3.39 -2.75 12.59
C PHE A 81 4.24 -2.29 11.40
N LEU A 82 4.44 -0.98 11.29
CA LEU A 82 5.29 -0.37 10.29
C LEU A 82 6.75 -0.81 10.49
N VAL A 83 7.24 -1.65 9.59
CA VAL A 83 8.64 -2.04 9.46
C VAL A 83 9.26 -1.33 8.25
N GLY A 84 10.34 -0.59 8.48
CA GLY A 84 11.09 0.09 7.41
C GLY A 84 12.07 -0.81 6.64
N PHE A 85 12.35 -2.03 7.11
CA PHE A 85 13.33 -2.91 6.46
C PHE A 85 12.75 -3.56 5.20
N ASN A 86 13.45 -3.40 4.08
CA ASN A 86 13.07 -3.96 2.79
C ASN A 86 14.08 -5.04 2.31
N PRO A 87 13.70 -6.34 2.35
CA PRO A 87 14.55 -7.41 1.85
C PRO A 87 14.96 -7.29 0.37
N LEU A 88 14.15 -6.61 -0.46
CA LEU A 88 14.48 -6.44 -1.89
C LEU A 88 15.72 -5.58 -2.14
N ASN A 89 16.11 -4.77 -1.15
CA ASN A 89 17.27 -3.89 -1.23
C ASN A 89 18.44 -4.41 -0.37
N SER A 90 18.47 -5.71 -0.11
CA SER A 90 19.61 -6.33 0.56
C SER A 90 20.84 -6.37 -0.34
N LYS A 91 22.01 -6.31 0.28
CA LYS A 91 23.31 -6.43 -0.38
C LYS A 91 24.23 -7.32 0.45
N ILE A 92 25.11 -8.05 -0.22
CA ILE A 92 26.21 -8.74 0.44
C ILE A 92 27.37 -7.75 0.58
N ASP A 93 27.89 -7.60 1.79
CA ASP A 93 29.08 -6.76 2.02
C ASP A 93 30.38 -7.50 1.68
N ASN A 94 31.52 -6.85 1.96
CA ASN A 94 32.84 -7.42 1.64
C ASN A 94 33.21 -8.60 2.53
N GLU A 95 32.49 -8.81 3.63
CA GLU A 95 32.71 -9.87 4.63
C GLU A 95 31.79 -11.07 4.38
N GLY A 96 30.84 -10.95 3.43
CA GLY A 96 29.88 -11.98 3.09
C GLY A 96 28.56 -11.87 3.87
N GLU A 97 28.37 -10.79 4.63
CA GLU A 97 27.17 -10.58 5.44
C GLU A 97 26.07 -9.89 4.62
N GLU A 98 24.82 -10.32 4.81
CA GLU A 98 23.66 -9.69 4.17
C GLU A 98 23.22 -8.45 4.95
N ILE A 99 23.39 -7.28 4.33
CA ILE A 99 22.91 -6.00 4.86
C ILE A 99 21.58 -5.67 4.22
N ILE A 100 20.51 -5.65 5.03
CA ILE A 100 19.19 -5.18 4.64
C ILE A 100 19.10 -3.68 4.93
N THR A 101 18.74 -2.88 3.94
CA THR A 101 18.58 -1.43 4.14
C THR A 101 17.25 -1.07 4.76
N GLU A 102 17.28 -0.14 5.71
CA GLU A 102 16.09 0.56 6.19
C GLU A 102 15.58 1.54 5.12
N GLU A 103 14.27 1.58 4.96
CA GLU A 103 13.54 2.43 4.04
C GLU A 103 12.39 3.15 4.73
N ASN A 104 12.23 4.41 4.36
CA ASN A 104 11.05 5.17 4.75
C ASN A 104 9.92 4.91 3.75
N PRO A 105 8.67 4.79 4.21
CA PRO A 105 7.54 4.67 3.31
C PRO A 105 7.32 5.97 2.53
N ASP A 106 6.99 5.85 1.25
CA ASP A 106 6.56 6.98 0.41
C ASP A 106 5.17 7.49 0.77
N GLY A 107 4.41 6.70 1.53
CA GLY A 107 3.08 7.02 2.00
C GLY A 107 2.23 5.77 2.12
N TYR A 108 0.92 5.98 2.27
CA TYR A 108 -0.04 4.89 2.31
C TYR A 108 -1.32 5.25 1.57
N PHE A 109 -2.15 4.24 1.35
CA PHE A 109 -3.54 4.40 0.93
C PHE A 109 -4.45 3.38 1.59
N VAL A 110 -5.75 3.61 1.49
CA VAL A 110 -6.78 2.68 1.98
C VAL A 110 -7.31 1.88 0.80
N PHE A 111 -7.27 0.56 0.91
CA PHE A 111 -7.84 -0.37 -0.06
C PHE A 111 -8.81 -1.29 0.66
N ARG A 112 -10.11 -1.20 0.35
CA ARG A 112 -11.17 -2.00 0.99
C ARG A 112 -11.05 -2.02 2.52
N GLU A 113 -10.93 -0.83 3.11
CA GLU A 113 -10.77 -0.60 4.56
C GLU A 113 -9.45 -1.10 5.17
N LYS A 114 -8.52 -1.62 4.37
CA LYS A 114 -7.20 -2.05 4.81
C LYS A 114 -6.14 -1.01 4.45
N LEU A 115 -5.18 -0.79 5.35
CA LEU A 115 -4.07 0.13 5.15
C LEU A 115 -2.98 -0.55 4.31
N ILE A 116 -2.60 0.10 3.21
CA ILE A 116 -1.55 -0.33 2.31
C ILE A 116 -0.41 0.70 2.37
N VAL A 117 0.73 0.32 2.94
CA VAL A 117 1.93 1.16 3.07
C VAL A 117 2.84 0.89 1.89
N VAL A 118 3.32 1.95 1.23
CA VAL A 118 4.11 1.86 0.00
C VAL A 118 5.56 2.29 0.25
N PHE A 119 6.49 1.47 -0.22
CA PHE A 119 7.93 1.70 -0.22
C PHE A 119 8.43 1.54 -1.66
N ASP A 120 8.63 2.64 -2.36
CA ASP A 120 9.05 2.73 -3.76
C ASP A 120 9.99 3.92 -3.99
N LYS A 121 11.04 3.98 -3.17
CA LYS A 121 12.03 5.08 -3.17
C LYS A 121 12.62 5.39 -4.56
N ASN A 122 12.69 4.39 -5.44
CA ASN A 122 13.26 4.48 -6.77
C ASN A 122 12.22 4.53 -7.90
N ASN A 123 10.93 4.65 -7.56
CA ASN A 123 9.82 4.80 -8.50
C ASN A 123 9.71 3.65 -9.53
N TYR A 124 9.98 2.43 -9.10
CA TYR A 124 9.82 1.21 -9.92
C TYR A 124 8.34 0.88 -10.16
N GLY A 125 7.45 1.33 -9.28
CA GLY A 125 6.00 1.13 -9.33
C GLY A 125 5.22 2.18 -10.13
N ILE A 126 5.87 3.06 -10.90
CA ILE A 126 5.22 4.21 -11.56
C ILE A 126 4.03 3.84 -12.47
N ASN A 127 4.03 2.64 -13.05
CA ASN A 127 2.94 2.14 -13.91
C ASN A 127 1.86 1.37 -13.13
N ILE A 128 2.02 1.26 -11.81
CA ILE A 128 1.23 0.41 -10.92
C ILE A 128 0.52 1.25 -9.87
N ILE A 129 1.23 2.22 -9.28
CA ILE A 129 0.69 3.12 -8.25
C ILE A 129 0.90 4.57 -8.68
N ASP A 130 -0.14 5.38 -8.57
CA ASP A 130 -0.02 6.84 -8.66
C ASP A 130 0.50 7.41 -7.33
N GLY A 131 1.83 7.54 -7.23
CA GLY A 131 2.51 8.01 -6.02
C GLY A 131 2.10 9.40 -5.52
N ASN A 132 1.47 10.22 -6.38
CA ASN A 132 0.95 11.55 -6.01
C ASN A 132 -0.33 11.47 -5.17
N LYS A 133 -1.04 10.33 -5.22
CA LYS A 133 -2.26 10.11 -4.43
C LYS A 133 -2.00 9.48 -3.06
N LEU A 134 -0.75 9.12 -2.76
CA LEU A 134 -0.40 8.55 -1.47
C LEU A 134 -0.54 9.60 -0.38
N ILE A 135 -1.12 9.20 0.75
CA ILE A 135 -1.15 10.01 1.95
C ILE A 135 0.24 9.93 2.59
N LYS A 136 0.96 11.05 2.59
CA LYS A 136 2.37 11.12 3.03
C LYS A 136 2.54 11.08 4.55
N LYS A 137 1.51 11.48 5.31
CA LYS A 137 1.54 11.47 6.78
C LYS A 137 1.15 10.11 7.32
N ILE A 138 2.14 9.27 7.61
CA ILE A 138 1.93 7.94 8.21
C ILE A 138 1.30 8.07 9.62
N PRO A 139 0.18 7.39 9.90
CA PRO A 139 -0.42 7.37 11.24
C PRO A 139 0.51 6.75 12.29
N ASP A 140 0.59 7.34 13.47
CA ASP A 140 1.38 6.80 14.57
C ASP A 140 0.83 5.47 15.12
N SER A 141 -0.43 5.16 14.81
CA SER A 141 -1.05 3.87 15.11
C SER A 141 -0.42 2.71 14.34
N LEU A 142 0.25 2.97 13.20
CA LEU A 142 0.99 1.95 12.47
C LEU A 142 2.36 1.69 13.09
N LYS A 143 2.95 2.67 13.76
CA LYS A 143 4.31 2.56 14.30
C LYS A 143 4.30 1.75 15.58
N TRP A 144 5.31 0.92 15.78
CA TRP A 144 5.55 0.30 17.07
C TRP A 144 6.29 1.27 18.01
N ASP A 145 5.98 1.19 19.30
CA ASP A 145 6.69 1.88 20.37
C ASP A 145 6.64 1.03 21.65
N PHE A 146 7.44 1.38 22.66
CA PHE A 146 7.55 0.63 23.90
C PHE A 146 6.26 0.57 24.75
N ASN A 147 5.28 1.45 24.47
CA ASN A 147 3.99 1.43 25.16
C ASN A 147 2.97 0.52 24.46
N LYS A 148 3.29 0.03 23.25
CA LYS A 148 2.46 -0.90 22.48
C LYS A 148 2.90 -2.34 22.66
N HIS A 149 1.93 -3.24 22.71
CA HIS A 149 2.21 -4.66 22.69
C HIS A 149 2.89 -5.05 21.37
N ASN A 150 3.88 -5.94 21.49
CA ASN A 150 4.52 -6.53 20.33
C ASN A 150 3.63 -7.64 19.76
N ASN A 151 2.92 -7.33 18.68
CA ASN A 151 2.08 -8.29 17.99
C ASN A 151 2.93 -9.18 17.08
N HIS A 152 2.69 -10.49 17.17
CA HIS A 152 3.28 -11.46 16.27
C HIS A 152 2.24 -11.93 15.25
N ILE A 153 2.57 -11.77 13.96
CA ILE A 153 1.82 -12.35 12.85
C ILE A 153 2.79 -13.18 12.04
N ARG A 154 2.39 -14.42 11.73
CA ARG A 154 3.09 -15.22 10.74
C ARG A 154 2.50 -14.91 9.37
N SER A 155 3.18 -14.06 8.60
CA SER A 155 2.83 -13.75 7.22
C SER A 155 3.97 -14.12 6.28
N LYS A 156 3.62 -14.68 5.12
CA LYS A 156 4.59 -14.90 4.05
C LYS A 156 4.67 -13.65 3.19
N SER A 157 5.89 -13.36 2.73
CA SER A 157 6.09 -12.44 1.63
C SER A 157 5.65 -13.13 0.34
N ASN A 158 4.90 -12.43 -0.49
CA ASN A 158 4.69 -12.85 -1.88
C ASN A 158 5.44 -11.89 -2.80
N TYR A 159 6.12 -12.46 -3.79
CA TYR A 159 6.91 -11.70 -4.76
C TYR A 159 6.26 -11.78 -6.13
N TYR A 160 6.31 -10.66 -6.84
CA TYR A 160 5.70 -10.52 -8.15
C TYR A 160 6.66 -9.81 -9.10
N ASN A 161 6.88 -10.39 -10.27
CA ASN A 161 7.60 -9.71 -11.34
C ASN A 161 6.69 -8.69 -12.01
N ILE A 162 7.20 -7.48 -12.24
CA ILE A 162 6.50 -6.41 -12.95
C ILE A 162 7.21 -6.02 -14.26
N SER A 163 8.20 -6.80 -14.70
CA SER A 163 8.75 -6.68 -16.05
C SER A 163 7.77 -7.23 -17.09
N LYS A 164 7.53 -6.46 -18.16
CA LYS A 164 6.68 -6.81 -19.33
C LYS A 164 5.15 -6.77 -19.16
N GLN A 165 4.60 -5.68 -18.62
CA GLN A 165 3.14 -5.39 -18.63
C GLN A 165 2.23 -6.46 -18.00
N LYS A 166 2.80 -7.50 -17.40
CA LYS A 166 2.12 -8.67 -16.87
C LYS A 166 2.74 -8.98 -15.53
N ILE A 167 1.89 -9.25 -14.55
CA ILE A 167 2.33 -9.54 -13.21
C ILE A 167 2.41 -11.05 -13.04
N GLU A 168 3.57 -11.57 -12.65
CA GLU A 168 3.81 -13.02 -12.49
C GLU A 168 4.26 -13.34 -11.07
N ILE A 169 3.66 -14.34 -10.44
CA ILE A 169 4.04 -14.81 -9.10
C ILE A 169 5.41 -15.48 -9.19
N ILE A 170 6.30 -15.14 -8.27
CA ILE A 170 7.61 -15.77 -8.11
C ILE A 170 7.56 -16.62 -6.83
N GLU A 171 7.84 -17.92 -6.94
CA GLU A 171 7.98 -18.84 -5.80
C GLU A 171 9.35 -18.73 -5.11
#